data_AF-A0A524IL13-F1
#
_entry.id   AF-A0A524IL13-F1
#
_cell.length_a   1.000
_cell.length_b   1.000
_cell.length_c   1.000
_cell.angle_alpha   90.00
_cell.angle_beta   90.00
_cell.angle_gamma   90.00
#
_symmetry.space_group_name_H-M   'P 1'
#
loop_
_entity.id
_entity.type
_entity.pdbx_description
1 polymer ?
#
loop_
_entity_poly.entity_id
_entity_poly.type
_entity_poly.pdbx_seq_one_letter_code
_entity_poly.pdbx_strand_id
1 'polypeptide(L)'
;MNIMGTIRRPSVELASRIVGATLLVGALLAPTQLVAQVSSDDVDSIRMGRFDYGKMWTFEYAPMEYFSETYGFDANAAWFERARLSVLRIPGCSASFVSPNGLVITNHHCVRSRVSAVSQDGEGLLDNGFFAKNLVDERPIPGYFADQLISVNDVSDEVLAALDGAVEGGEAATLEAVSARITERLLAAHPVGTDSVWVQIVPLYNGGRYSAYVFRRFTDVRLVAAAEFNMGFFGGDPDNFTYPRYALDFAFLRVYGDDGEPFQTAHYLKLGEGVSSGDPVFIIGNPGQTNRLQTVAQLEYQRDVQVTGLIQLLDSRHTAMGEFRTEDPETAERLDMRNSMFSLSKSLKASLGRIDALGDPTIIARKA
;
A
#
# COMPACT_ATOMS: atom_id res chain seq x y z
N MET A 1 22.48 47.10 -44.59
CA MET A 1 22.26 48.50 -44.15
C MET A 1 22.26 48.49 -42.65
N ASN A 2 23.28 49.13 -42.07
CA ASN A 2 23.74 49.04 -40.68
C ASN A 2 22.86 49.78 -39.67
N ILE A 3 23.24 49.60 -38.39
CA ILE A 3 22.94 50.35 -37.14
C ILE A 3 21.95 49.56 -36.27
N MET A 4 22.33 48.67 -35.34
CA MET A 4 23.34 48.69 -34.26
C MET A 4 23.00 49.69 -33.13
N GLY A 5 22.34 49.19 -32.08
CA GLY A 5 22.03 49.89 -30.84
C GLY A 5 22.37 49.00 -29.64
N THR A 6 23.49 49.29 -29.00
CA THR A 6 24.07 48.66 -27.81
C THR A 6 23.40 49.20 -26.54
N ILE A 7 23.00 48.32 -25.61
CA ILE A 7 22.70 48.71 -24.22
C ILE A 7 23.65 47.96 -23.29
N ARG A 8 24.38 48.76 -22.52
CA ARG A 8 25.48 48.42 -21.61
C ARG A 8 24.98 47.75 -20.32
N ARG A 9 25.73 46.76 -19.85
CA ARG A 9 25.72 46.28 -18.46
C ARG A 9 26.47 47.30 -17.57
N PRO A 10 26.07 47.51 -16.31
CA PRO A 10 26.94 48.14 -15.34
C PRO A 10 27.75 47.08 -14.57
N SER A 11 29.06 47.18 -14.70
CA SER A 11 30.06 46.69 -13.76
C SER A 11 30.16 47.67 -12.58
N VAL A 12 30.21 47.16 -11.34
CA VAL A 12 30.65 47.95 -10.18
C VAL A 12 31.80 47.19 -9.52
N GLU A 13 32.96 47.81 -9.58
CA GLU A 13 34.20 47.38 -8.95
C GLU A 13 34.34 48.01 -7.54
N LEU A 14 35.12 47.31 -6.73
CA LEU A 14 35.51 47.53 -5.34
C LEU A 14 35.80 48.98 -4.94
N ALA A 15 35.32 49.36 -3.74
CA ALA A 15 36.00 50.30 -2.86
C ALA A 15 36.11 49.69 -1.45
N SER A 16 37.35 49.51 -1.01
CA SER A 16 37.76 48.98 0.28
C SER A 16 37.53 50.01 1.40
N ARG A 17 36.91 49.59 2.50
CA ARG A 17 37.15 50.16 3.84
C ARG A 17 37.10 49.06 4.88
N ILE A 18 38.29 48.77 5.43
CA ILE A 18 38.52 48.05 6.67
C ILE A 18 38.10 48.97 7.83
N VAL A 19 37.33 48.45 8.80
CA VAL A 19 37.50 48.59 10.26
C VAL A 19 36.34 47.87 10.96
N GLY A 20 36.67 47.01 11.94
CA GLY A 20 35.77 46.68 13.06
C GLY A 20 35.21 45.25 13.06
N ALA A 21 36.05 44.29 13.45
CA ALA A 21 35.60 42.94 13.78
C ALA A 21 34.59 42.97 14.93
N THR A 22 33.33 42.65 14.64
CA THR A 22 32.33 42.24 15.63
C THR A 22 31.96 40.80 15.30
N LEU A 23 32.40 39.86 16.12
CA LEU A 23 32.01 38.45 16.05
C LEU A 23 30.50 38.36 16.33
N LEU A 24 29.68 38.26 15.27
CA LEU A 24 28.33 37.74 15.40
C LEU A 24 28.43 36.21 15.34
N VAL A 25 28.39 35.58 16.52
CA VAL A 25 28.07 34.16 16.64
C VAL A 25 26.59 34.02 16.31
N GLY A 26 26.28 33.65 15.07
CA GLY A 26 24.94 33.25 14.67
C GLY A 26 24.59 31.93 15.37
N ALA A 27 23.78 32.01 16.41
CA ALA A 27 23.20 30.83 17.04
C ALA A 27 22.31 30.12 16.00
N LEU A 28 22.74 28.94 15.55
CA LEU A 28 21.90 27.97 14.88
C LEU A 28 20.76 27.61 15.84
N LEU A 29 19.59 28.23 15.65
CA LEU A 29 18.34 27.78 16.25
C LEU A 29 17.97 26.45 15.58
N ALA A 30 18.46 25.35 16.15
CA ALA A 30 17.86 24.04 15.92
C ALA A 30 16.38 24.13 16.34
N PRO A 31 15.42 23.62 15.56
CA PRO A 31 14.05 23.50 16.02
C PRO A 31 14.07 22.51 17.19
N THR A 32 13.97 23.04 18.41
CA THR A 32 13.67 22.25 19.58
C THR A 32 12.24 21.76 19.40
N GLN A 33 12.09 20.53 18.92
CA GLN A 33 10.83 19.82 19.08
C GLN A 33 10.61 19.69 20.58
N LEU A 34 9.73 20.51 21.13
CA LEU A 34 9.20 20.34 22.47
C LEU A 34 8.36 19.06 22.42
N VAL A 35 8.98 17.90 22.64
CA VAL A 35 8.24 16.69 22.96
C VAL A 35 7.64 16.95 24.33
N ALA A 36 6.35 17.27 24.39
CA ALA A 36 5.63 17.31 25.64
C ALA A 36 5.80 15.92 26.29
N GLN A 37 6.55 15.85 27.40
CA GLN A 37 6.59 14.63 28.20
C GLN A 37 5.19 14.43 28.77
N VAL A 38 4.47 13.42 28.26
CA VAL A 38 3.22 12.96 28.87
C VAL A 38 3.57 12.51 30.28
N SER A 39 2.94 13.12 31.29
CA SER A 39 3.20 12.75 32.68
C SER A 39 2.66 11.35 32.96
N SER A 40 3.20 10.64 33.96
CA SER A 40 2.68 9.32 34.36
C SER A 40 1.21 9.36 34.75
N ASP A 41 0.79 10.45 35.40
CA ASP A 41 -0.60 10.69 35.81
C ASP A 41 -1.54 10.81 34.59
N ASP A 42 -1.03 11.34 33.47
CA ASP A 42 -1.78 11.43 32.22
C ASP A 42 -1.95 10.05 31.56
N VAL A 43 -0.94 9.17 31.64
CA VAL A 43 -0.99 7.82 31.02
C VAL A 43 -2.00 6.92 31.73
N ASP A 44 -2.04 6.94 33.06
CA ASP A 44 -2.98 6.11 33.85
C ASP A 44 -4.45 6.53 33.67
N SER A 45 -4.69 7.74 33.19
CA SER A 45 -6.02 8.26 32.86
C SER A 45 -6.50 7.83 31.47
N ILE A 46 -5.61 7.34 30.61
CA ILE A 46 -5.95 6.90 29.25
C ILE A 46 -6.90 5.70 29.34
N ARG A 47 -7.92 5.73 28.49
CA ARG A 47 -8.89 4.65 28.32
C ARG A 47 -8.93 4.23 26.87
N MET A 48 -9.16 2.95 26.65
CA MET A 48 -9.40 2.40 25.33
C MET A 48 -10.59 3.11 24.67
N GLY A 49 -10.38 3.62 23.46
CA GLY A 49 -11.41 4.15 22.59
C GLY A 49 -12.13 3.06 21.79
N ARG A 50 -13.37 3.33 21.37
CA ARG A 50 -14.25 2.40 20.61
C ARG A 50 -13.57 1.73 19.41
N PHE A 51 -12.61 2.39 18.77
CA PHE A 51 -11.93 1.92 17.56
C PHE A 51 -10.42 1.80 17.71
N ASP A 52 -9.89 1.64 18.93
CA ASP A 52 -8.45 1.44 19.14
C ASP A 52 -7.95 0.10 18.55
N TYR A 53 -8.84 -0.88 18.34
CA TYR A 53 -8.55 -2.07 17.52
C TYR A 53 -8.61 -1.83 16.00
N GLY A 54 -8.79 -0.58 15.58
CA GLY A 54 -8.68 -0.14 14.21
C GLY A 54 -10.01 -0.10 13.45
N LYS A 55 -9.92 0.54 12.27
CA LYS A 55 -11.00 0.84 11.34
C LYS A 55 -10.82 0.11 9.99
N MET A 56 -10.34 -1.15 10.05
CA MET A 56 -10.39 -2.04 8.88
C MET A 56 -11.49 -3.06 9.14
N TRP A 57 -12.54 -2.98 8.36
CA TRP A 57 -13.73 -3.82 8.45
C TRP A 57 -13.81 -4.68 7.19
N THR A 58 -14.31 -5.90 7.34
CA THR A 58 -14.67 -6.73 6.18
C THR A 58 -16.04 -6.30 5.66
N PHE A 59 -16.39 -6.69 4.42
CA PHE A 59 -17.63 -6.25 3.79
C PHE A 59 -18.87 -6.76 4.52
N GLU A 60 -18.82 -8.00 5.02
CA GLU A 60 -19.89 -8.69 5.72
C GLU A 60 -20.09 -8.20 7.16
N TYR A 61 -19.09 -7.56 7.77
CA TYR A 61 -19.14 -7.04 9.14
C TYR A 61 -18.89 -5.53 9.24
N ALA A 62 -19.06 -4.81 8.13
CA ALA A 62 -18.91 -3.36 8.12
C ALA A 62 -20.04 -2.70 8.95
N PRO A 63 -19.72 -1.70 9.80
CA PRO A 63 -20.71 -1.08 10.69
C PRO A 63 -21.52 -0.02 9.93
N MET A 64 -22.45 -0.47 9.08
CA MET A 64 -23.26 0.35 8.17
C MET A 64 -23.99 1.51 8.89
N GLU A 65 -24.61 1.23 10.03
CA GLU A 65 -25.32 2.23 10.83
C GLU A 65 -24.37 3.33 11.31
N TYR A 66 -23.23 2.95 11.90
CA TYR A 66 -22.20 3.90 12.31
C TYR A 66 -21.69 4.73 11.13
N PHE A 67 -21.49 4.14 9.94
CA PHE A 67 -21.09 4.91 8.76
C PHE A 67 -22.14 5.95 8.38
N SER A 68 -23.41 5.56 8.40
CA SER A 68 -24.51 6.43 7.99
C SER A 68 -24.69 7.59 8.98
N GLU A 69 -24.69 7.30 10.27
CA GLU A 69 -24.83 8.30 11.34
C GLU A 69 -23.63 9.24 11.41
N THR A 70 -22.41 8.71 11.27
CA THR A 70 -21.18 9.49 11.47
C THR A 70 -20.84 10.35 10.26
N TYR A 71 -21.08 9.84 9.05
CA TYR A 71 -20.61 10.46 7.81
C TYR A 71 -21.76 10.97 6.93
N GLY A 72 -23.02 10.79 7.34
CA GLY A 72 -24.17 11.43 6.72
C GLY A 72 -24.52 10.93 5.31
N PHE A 73 -24.24 9.66 5.01
CA PHE A 73 -24.61 9.03 3.74
C PHE A 73 -25.34 7.70 3.97
N ASP A 74 -26.08 7.22 2.97
CA ASP A 74 -26.77 5.93 3.06
C ASP A 74 -25.79 4.77 2.77
N ALA A 75 -25.18 4.22 3.83
CA ALA A 75 -24.23 3.11 3.75
C ALA A 75 -24.95 1.76 3.58
N ASN A 76 -25.76 1.64 2.53
CA ASN A 76 -26.61 0.47 2.27
C ASN A 76 -25.91 -0.62 1.43
N ALA A 77 -26.61 -1.75 1.23
CA ALA A 77 -26.10 -2.89 0.48
C ALA A 77 -25.64 -2.53 -0.95
N ALA A 78 -26.35 -1.63 -1.65
CA ALA A 78 -25.99 -1.21 -2.99
C ALA A 78 -24.70 -0.34 -3.01
N TRP A 79 -24.46 0.45 -1.96
CA TRP A 79 -23.19 1.16 -1.79
C TRP A 79 -22.02 0.18 -1.62
N PHE A 80 -22.17 -0.81 -0.73
CA PHE A 80 -21.12 -1.82 -0.49
C PHE A 80 -20.90 -2.74 -1.68
N GLU A 81 -21.95 -3.12 -2.41
CA GLU A 81 -21.83 -3.90 -3.64
C GLU A 81 -21.02 -3.14 -4.69
N ARG A 82 -21.38 -1.89 -4.96
CA ARG A 82 -20.62 -1.04 -5.89
C ARG A 82 -19.19 -0.84 -5.44
N ALA A 83 -18.95 -0.56 -4.16
CA ALA A 83 -17.62 -0.42 -3.58
C ALA A 83 -16.78 -1.69 -3.79
N ARG A 84 -17.34 -2.86 -3.47
CA ARG A 84 -16.70 -4.17 -3.60
C ARG A 84 -16.36 -4.52 -5.05
N LEU A 85 -17.31 -4.34 -5.97
CA LEU A 85 -17.15 -4.70 -7.37
C LEU A 85 -16.27 -3.71 -8.14
N SER A 86 -16.07 -2.49 -7.64
CA SER A 86 -15.23 -1.47 -8.30
C SER A 86 -13.73 -1.59 -7.93
N VAL A 87 -13.37 -2.45 -6.98
CA VAL A 87 -12.01 -2.59 -6.45
C VAL A 87 -11.44 -3.95 -6.79
N LEU A 88 -10.13 -3.99 -7.02
CA LEU A 88 -9.38 -5.15 -7.45
C LEU A 88 -8.24 -5.43 -6.47
N ARG A 89 -7.93 -6.71 -6.30
CA ARG A 89 -6.68 -7.17 -5.73
C ARG A 89 -5.72 -7.51 -6.87
N ILE A 90 -4.55 -6.90 -6.85
CA ILE A 90 -3.44 -7.23 -7.75
C ILE A 90 -2.30 -7.82 -6.90
N PRO A 91 -1.33 -8.55 -7.47
CA PRO A 91 -0.22 -9.11 -6.71
C PRO A 91 0.46 -8.08 -5.79
N GLY A 92 0.32 -8.26 -4.47
CA GLY A 92 0.93 -7.41 -3.44
C GLY A 92 0.31 -6.02 -3.25
N CYS A 93 -0.76 -5.67 -3.96
CA CYS A 93 -1.34 -4.33 -3.95
C CYS A 93 -2.86 -4.34 -4.13
N SER A 94 -3.46 -3.15 -4.09
CA SER A 94 -4.86 -2.91 -4.46
C SER A 94 -4.93 -2.03 -5.70
N ALA A 95 -6.03 -2.13 -6.42
CA ALA A 95 -6.32 -1.33 -7.60
C ALA A 95 -7.82 -1.08 -7.69
N SER A 96 -8.27 -0.21 -8.60
CA SER A 96 -9.69 0.07 -8.78
C SER A 96 -10.05 0.36 -10.22
N PHE A 97 -11.21 -0.13 -10.67
CA PHE A 97 -11.79 0.29 -11.94
C PHE A 97 -12.17 1.76 -11.86
N VAL A 98 -11.78 2.53 -12.87
CA VAL A 98 -12.04 3.98 -12.98
C VAL A 98 -12.76 4.35 -14.27
N SER A 99 -13.15 3.37 -15.08
CA SER A 99 -13.92 3.56 -16.31
C SER A 99 -14.82 2.35 -16.58
N PRO A 100 -15.83 2.50 -17.47
CA PRO A 100 -16.66 1.38 -17.88
C PRO A 100 -15.94 0.38 -18.80
N ASN A 101 -14.80 0.76 -19.39
CA ASN A 101 -14.02 -0.07 -20.33
C ASN A 101 -12.76 -0.67 -19.68
N GLY A 102 -12.87 -1.05 -18.41
CA GLY A 102 -11.84 -1.84 -17.72
C GLY A 102 -10.56 -1.08 -17.41
N LEU A 103 -10.53 0.26 -17.49
CA LEU A 103 -9.38 1.05 -17.05
C LEU A 103 -9.25 0.93 -15.54
N VAL A 104 -8.04 0.65 -15.08
CA VAL A 104 -7.71 0.39 -13.69
C VAL A 104 -6.64 1.37 -13.23
N ILE A 105 -6.81 1.96 -12.05
CA ILE A 105 -5.78 2.75 -11.38
C ILE A 105 -5.16 1.97 -10.22
N THR A 106 -3.85 2.11 -10.06
CA THR A 106 -3.08 1.61 -8.90
C THR A 106 -1.87 2.53 -8.66
N ASN A 107 -1.00 2.20 -7.70
CA ASN A 107 0.23 2.94 -7.46
C ASN A 107 1.32 2.57 -8.47
N HIS A 108 2.21 3.52 -8.78
CA HIS A 108 3.38 3.28 -9.63
C HIS A 108 4.25 2.18 -9.03
N HIS A 109 4.50 2.21 -7.71
CA HIS A 109 5.34 1.20 -7.06
C HIS A 109 4.74 -0.22 -7.12
N CYS A 110 3.43 -0.36 -7.27
CA CYS A 110 2.76 -1.66 -7.39
C CYS A 110 3.07 -2.37 -8.71
N VAL A 111 3.36 -1.59 -9.75
CA VAL A 111 3.62 -2.10 -11.11
C VAL A 111 5.05 -1.82 -11.56
N ARG A 112 5.90 -1.18 -10.75
CA ARG A 112 7.25 -0.76 -11.12
C ARG A 112 8.09 -1.89 -11.74
N SER A 113 8.12 -3.06 -11.11
CA SER A 113 8.84 -4.22 -11.66
C SER A 113 8.23 -4.75 -12.95
N ARG A 114 6.93 -4.49 -13.18
CA ARG A 114 6.21 -4.85 -14.40
C ARG A 114 6.47 -3.86 -15.53
N VAL A 115 6.61 -2.57 -15.24
CA VAL A 115 7.02 -1.55 -16.22
C VAL A 115 8.35 -1.95 -16.85
N SER A 116 9.34 -2.33 -16.04
CA SER A 116 10.62 -2.83 -16.54
C SER A 116 10.48 -4.12 -17.36
N ALA A 117 9.59 -5.04 -16.95
CA ALA A 117 9.40 -6.33 -17.63
C ALA A 117 8.71 -6.22 -18.99
N VAL A 118 8.00 -5.11 -19.27
CA VAL A 118 7.35 -4.89 -20.57
C VAL A 118 8.10 -3.90 -21.46
N SER A 119 9.27 -3.41 -21.04
CA SER A 119 10.16 -2.61 -21.89
C SER A 119 10.65 -3.42 -23.09
N GLN A 120 10.73 -2.78 -24.26
CA GLN A 120 11.32 -3.36 -25.46
C GLN A 120 12.78 -2.93 -25.61
N ASP A 121 13.50 -3.53 -26.55
CA ASP A 121 14.90 -3.22 -26.80
C ASP A 121 15.12 -1.74 -27.08
N GLY A 122 16.01 -1.11 -26.31
CA GLY A 122 16.34 0.31 -26.42
C GLY A 122 15.39 1.25 -25.65
N GLU A 123 14.38 0.74 -24.95
CA GLU A 123 13.47 1.56 -24.15
C GLU A 123 13.86 1.64 -22.68
N GLY A 124 13.75 2.85 -22.12
CA GLY A 124 13.86 3.10 -20.68
C GLY A 124 12.51 3.50 -20.10
N LEU A 125 11.50 2.62 -20.12
CA LEU A 125 10.15 2.98 -19.65
C LEU A 125 10.12 3.43 -18.19
N LEU A 126 10.99 2.90 -17.35
CA LEU A 126 11.06 3.29 -15.95
C LEU A 126 11.57 4.73 -15.80
N ASP A 127 12.54 5.14 -16.61
CA ASP A 127 13.14 6.48 -16.55
C ASP A 127 12.29 7.52 -17.30
N ASN A 128 11.72 7.14 -18.45
CA ASN A 128 11.01 8.02 -19.37
C ASN A 128 9.48 7.95 -19.23
N GLY A 129 8.98 7.09 -18.35
CA GLY A 129 7.55 6.81 -18.25
C GLY A 129 7.01 6.03 -19.45
N PHE A 130 5.72 5.77 -19.41
CA PHE A 130 4.99 5.08 -20.48
C PHE A 130 3.58 5.65 -20.59
N PHE A 131 3.09 5.80 -21.83
CA PHE A 131 1.71 6.18 -22.12
C PHE A 131 1.26 5.59 -23.47
N ALA A 132 0.31 4.66 -23.43
CA ALA A 132 -0.35 4.12 -24.60
C ALA A 132 -1.41 5.11 -25.12
N LYS A 133 -1.23 5.60 -26.34
CA LYS A 133 -2.18 6.54 -26.97
C LYS A 133 -3.45 5.83 -27.44
N ASN A 134 -3.32 4.58 -27.89
CA ASN A 134 -4.42 3.75 -28.40
C ASN A 134 -4.42 2.39 -27.69
N LEU A 135 -5.55 1.67 -27.76
CA LEU A 135 -5.68 0.33 -27.18
C LEU A 135 -4.62 -0.66 -27.70
N VAL A 136 -4.25 -0.54 -28.98
CA VAL A 136 -3.23 -1.39 -29.61
C VAL A 136 -1.80 -1.13 -29.09
N ASP A 137 -1.59 0.03 -28.47
CA ASP A 137 -0.29 0.41 -27.89
C ASP A 137 -0.15 -0.07 -26.44
N GLU A 138 -1.24 -0.53 -25.80
CA GLU A 138 -1.23 -1.05 -24.43
C GLU A 138 -0.44 -2.36 -24.35
N ARG A 139 0.42 -2.50 -23.33
CA ARG A 139 1.38 -3.62 -23.26
C ARG A 139 0.89 -4.73 -22.32
N PRO A 140 0.66 -5.96 -22.81
CA PRO A 140 0.36 -7.08 -21.93
C PRO A 140 1.48 -7.30 -20.92
N ILE A 141 1.11 -7.54 -19.65
CA ILE A 141 2.07 -7.85 -18.59
C ILE A 141 2.08 -9.37 -18.39
N PRO A 142 3.13 -10.09 -18.83
CA PRO A 142 3.14 -11.56 -18.77
C PRO A 142 2.98 -12.10 -17.34
N GLY A 143 2.05 -13.04 -17.16
CA GLY A 143 1.79 -13.70 -15.88
C GLY A 143 1.20 -12.79 -14.79
N TYR A 144 0.74 -11.59 -15.15
CA TYR A 144 0.06 -10.70 -14.22
C TYR A 144 -1.44 -10.97 -14.19
N PHE A 145 -2.11 -10.54 -13.13
CA PHE A 145 -3.54 -10.76 -12.96
C PHE A 145 -4.17 -9.70 -12.05
N ALA A 146 -5.49 -9.59 -12.14
CA ALA A 146 -6.31 -8.82 -11.21
C ALA A 146 -7.48 -9.67 -10.73
N ASP A 147 -7.69 -9.73 -9.42
CA ASP A 147 -8.82 -10.43 -8.79
C ASP A 147 -9.89 -9.42 -8.38
N GLN A 148 -11.12 -9.59 -8.86
CA GLN A 148 -12.30 -8.88 -8.42
C GLN A 148 -13.06 -9.72 -7.39
N LEU A 149 -13.36 -9.15 -6.23
CA LEU A 149 -14.15 -9.83 -5.20
C LEU A 149 -15.62 -9.83 -5.60
N ILE A 150 -16.16 -10.97 -6.07
CA ILE A 150 -17.53 -11.08 -6.60
C ILE A 150 -18.54 -11.62 -5.58
N SER A 151 -18.10 -12.31 -4.54
CA SER A 151 -18.97 -12.73 -3.43
C SER A 151 -18.21 -12.88 -2.12
N VAL A 152 -18.91 -12.65 -1.00
CA VAL A 152 -18.40 -12.78 0.37
C VAL A 152 -19.42 -13.58 1.16
N ASN A 153 -18.97 -14.64 1.82
CA ASN A 153 -19.84 -15.57 2.52
C ASN A 153 -19.27 -15.81 3.92
N ASP A 154 -20.06 -15.52 4.96
CA ASP A 154 -19.75 -16.01 6.29
C ASP A 154 -19.98 -17.53 6.32
N VAL A 155 -18.92 -18.28 6.63
CA VAL A 155 -18.93 -19.74 6.72
C VAL A 155 -18.51 -20.21 8.12
N SER A 156 -18.54 -19.31 9.11
CA SER A 156 -18.11 -19.57 10.48
C SER A 156 -18.83 -20.77 11.07
N ASP A 157 -20.17 -20.78 11.03
CA ASP A 157 -20.96 -21.87 11.61
C ASP A 157 -20.67 -23.23 10.95
N GLU A 158 -20.51 -23.26 9.63
CA GLU A 158 -20.21 -24.50 8.89
C GLU A 158 -18.82 -25.05 9.25
N VAL A 159 -17.82 -24.18 9.36
CA VAL A 159 -16.44 -24.58 9.68
C VAL A 159 -16.30 -24.96 11.15
N LEU A 160 -16.84 -24.14 12.06
CA LEU A 160 -16.74 -24.38 13.51
C LEU A 160 -17.49 -25.65 13.91
N ALA A 161 -18.70 -25.89 13.38
CA ALA A 161 -19.42 -27.13 13.65
C ALA A 161 -18.66 -28.38 13.15
N ALA A 162 -17.93 -28.27 12.03
CA ALA A 162 -17.09 -29.36 11.55
C ALA A 162 -15.89 -29.61 12.50
N LEU A 163 -15.24 -28.54 12.96
CA LEU A 163 -14.10 -28.63 13.88
C LEU A 163 -14.50 -29.15 15.27
N ASP A 164 -15.68 -28.79 15.78
CA ASP A 164 -16.21 -29.33 17.04
C ASP A 164 -16.43 -30.85 16.97
N GLY A 165 -16.70 -31.39 15.79
CA GLY A 165 -16.82 -32.83 15.52
C GLY A 165 -15.53 -33.52 15.10
N ALA A 166 -14.39 -32.80 15.07
CA ALA A 166 -13.12 -33.37 14.65
C ALA A 166 -12.63 -34.42 15.66
N VAL A 167 -12.01 -35.48 15.14
CA VAL A 167 -11.24 -36.40 15.99
C VAL A 167 -10.00 -35.68 16.50
N GLU A 168 -9.52 -36.04 17.70
CA GLU A 168 -8.33 -35.45 18.29
C GLU A 168 -7.12 -35.58 17.34
N GLY A 169 -6.48 -34.45 17.02
CA GLY A 169 -5.37 -34.37 16.07
C GLY A 169 -5.79 -34.42 14.58
N GLY A 170 -7.10 -34.47 14.30
CA GLY A 170 -7.70 -34.49 12.97
C GLY A 170 -8.24 -33.14 12.50
N GLU A 171 -8.01 -32.06 13.25
CA GLU A 171 -8.58 -30.73 12.99
C GLU A 171 -8.12 -30.18 11.63
N ALA A 172 -6.85 -30.37 11.27
CA ALA A 172 -6.31 -29.90 9.99
C ALA A 172 -6.97 -30.61 8.80
N ALA A 173 -7.12 -31.93 8.86
CA ALA A 173 -7.79 -32.72 7.82
C ALA A 173 -9.29 -32.38 7.73
N THR A 174 -9.92 -32.16 8.89
CA THR A 174 -11.33 -31.74 8.97
C THR A 174 -11.52 -30.36 8.33
N LEU A 175 -10.64 -29.40 8.64
CA LEU A 175 -10.63 -28.07 8.06
C LEU A 175 -10.45 -28.11 6.53
N GLU A 176 -9.53 -28.95 6.05
CA GLU A 176 -9.31 -29.14 4.61
C GLU A 176 -10.57 -29.71 3.93
N ALA A 177 -11.19 -30.75 4.49
CA ALA A 177 -12.37 -31.38 3.94
C ALA A 177 -13.58 -30.42 3.89
N VAL A 178 -13.86 -29.69 4.97
CA VAL A 178 -14.95 -28.69 4.98
C VAL A 178 -14.66 -27.55 4.01
N SER A 179 -13.41 -27.10 3.94
CA SER A 179 -12.99 -26.04 3.02
C SER A 179 -13.15 -26.44 1.55
N ALA A 180 -12.82 -27.69 1.21
CA ALA A 180 -13.00 -28.23 -0.13
C ALA A 180 -14.49 -28.26 -0.53
N ARG A 181 -15.37 -28.72 0.38
CA ARG A 181 -16.82 -28.73 0.15
C ARG A 181 -17.41 -27.33 -0.03
N ILE A 182 -17.02 -26.38 0.83
CA ILE A 182 -17.43 -24.96 0.72
C ILE A 182 -16.97 -24.40 -0.63
N THR A 183 -15.72 -24.67 -1.01
CA THR A 183 -15.15 -24.22 -2.28
C THR A 183 -15.93 -24.77 -3.47
N GLU A 184 -16.16 -26.08 -3.53
CA GLU A 184 -16.94 -26.72 -4.60
C GLU A 184 -18.34 -26.10 -4.72
N ARG A 185 -19.05 -25.95 -3.60
CA ARG A 185 -20.39 -25.34 -3.54
C ARG A 185 -20.39 -23.90 -4.06
N LEU A 186 -19.41 -23.09 -3.66
CA LEU A 186 -19.34 -21.68 -4.06
C LEU A 186 -18.92 -21.51 -5.51
N LEU A 187 -18.01 -22.36 -6.03
CA LEU A 187 -17.66 -22.37 -7.46
C LEU A 187 -18.87 -22.75 -8.31
N ALA A 188 -19.64 -23.77 -7.92
CA ALA A 188 -20.86 -24.18 -8.62
C ALA A 188 -21.93 -23.09 -8.64
N ALA A 189 -22.01 -22.26 -7.58
CA ALA A 189 -22.95 -21.15 -7.49
C ALA A 189 -22.54 -19.90 -8.29
N HIS A 190 -21.28 -19.81 -8.74
CA HIS A 190 -20.75 -18.67 -9.50
C HIS A 190 -20.15 -19.14 -10.83
N PRO A 191 -20.96 -19.73 -11.73
CA PRO A 191 -20.50 -20.06 -13.07
C PRO A 191 -20.19 -18.76 -13.80
N VAL A 192 -18.91 -18.48 -14.00
CA VAL A 192 -18.45 -17.46 -14.94
C VAL A 192 -18.12 -18.15 -16.26
N GLY A 193 -18.17 -17.39 -17.36
CA GLY A 193 -17.85 -17.90 -18.70
C GLY A 193 -16.39 -18.29 -18.84
N THR A 194 -15.62 -17.48 -19.55
CA THR A 194 -14.22 -17.76 -19.92
C THR A 194 -13.20 -17.32 -18.86
N ASP A 195 -13.59 -16.48 -17.89
CA ASP A 195 -12.74 -16.12 -16.75
C ASP A 195 -12.60 -17.25 -15.74
N SER A 196 -11.49 -17.25 -15.00
CA SER A 196 -11.35 -18.14 -13.85
C SER A 196 -11.99 -17.54 -12.59
N VAL A 197 -12.79 -18.32 -11.88
CA VAL A 197 -13.25 -17.99 -10.52
C VAL A 197 -12.58 -18.92 -9.53
N TRP A 198 -12.23 -18.37 -8.37
CA TRP A 198 -11.60 -19.13 -7.29
C TRP A 198 -12.10 -18.66 -5.92
N VAL A 199 -11.99 -19.53 -4.93
CA VAL A 199 -12.47 -19.29 -3.57
C VAL A 199 -11.29 -19.24 -2.61
N GLN A 200 -11.30 -18.25 -1.72
CA GLN A 200 -10.36 -18.13 -0.61
C GLN A 200 -11.11 -18.17 0.70
N ILE A 201 -10.89 -19.20 1.50
CA ILE A 201 -11.43 -19.29 2.86
C ILE A 201 -10.38 -18.74 3.81
N VAL A 202 -10.77 -17.76 4.63
CA VAL A 202 -9.85 -17.02 5.49
C VAL A 202 -10.34 -17.12 6.95
N PRO A 203 -9.49 -17.60 7.88
CA PRO A 203 -9.75 -17.46 9.29
C PRO A 203 -9.56 -16.00 9.70
N LEU A 204 -10.55 -15.45 10.39
CA LEU A 204 -10.53 -14.11 10.98
C LEU A 204 -10.50 -14.23 12.51
N TYR A 205 -9.97 -13.21 13.17
CA TYR A 205 -9.90 -13.16 14.64
C TYR A 205 -9.26 -14.41 15.26
N ASN A 206 -8.12 -14.85 14.71
CA ASN A 206 -7.40 -16.07 15.12
C ASN A 206 -8.26 -17.36 15.12
N GLY A 207 -9.17 -17.48 14.15
CA GLY A 207 -10.07 -18.63 14.02
C GLY A 207 -11.41 -18.47 14.73
N GLY A 208 -11.69 -17.30 15.31
CA GLY A 208 -13.01 -16.99 15.88
C GLY A 208 -14.10 -16.83 14.82
N ARG A 209 -13.74 -16.60 13.55
CA ARG A 209 -14.66 -16.54 12.41
C ARG A 209 -13.99 -17.05 11.13
N TYR A 210 -14.79 -17.45 10.15
CA TYR A 210 -14.33 -17.87 8.83
C TYR A 210 -15.16 -17.20 7.75
N SER A 211 -14.50 -16.52 6.81
CA SER A 211 -15.15 -15.93 5.63
C SER A 211 -14.61 -16.59 4.36
N ALA A 212 -15.52 -16.95 3.45
CA ALA A 212 -15.21 -17.45 2.12
C ALA A 212 -15.42 -16.36 1.06
N TYR A 213 -14.31 -15.94 0.44
CA TYR A 213 -14.26 -14.91 -0.58
C TYR A 213 -14.20 -15.54 -1.97
N VAL A 214 -15.13 -15.20 -2.84
CA VAL A 214 -15.15 -15.67 -4.23
C VAL A 214 -14.60 -14.56 -5.12
N PHE A 215 -13.53 -14.86 -5.85
CA PHE A 215 -12.86 -13.93 -6.73
C PHE A 215 -13.03 -14.34 -8.19
N ARG A 216 -13.33 -13.37 -9.06
CA ARG A 216 -13.10 -13.49 -10.50
C ARG A 216 -11.69 -13.01 -10.80
N ARG A 217 -10.90 -13.80 -11.53
CA ARG A 217 -9.54 -13.48 -11.92
C ARG A 217 -9.46 -13.15 -13.40
N PHE A 218 -8.97 -11.96 -13.68
CA PHE A 218 -8.56 -11.50 -15.00
C PHE A 218 -7.06 -11.77 -15.22
N THR A 219 -6.71 -12.35 -16.36
CA THR A 219 -5.33 -12.73 -16.70
C THR A 219 -4.73 -11.93 -17.86
N ASP A 220 -5.55 -11.26 -18.67
CA ASP A 220 -5.09 -10.24 -19.63
C ASP A 220 -5.17 -8.85 -18.98
N VAL A 221 -4.05 -8.46 -18.36
CA VAL A 221 -3.87 -7.15 -17.75
C VAL A 221 -2.73 -6.42 -18.47
N ARG A 222 -3.04 -5.25 -19.02
CA ARG A 222 -2.11 -4.47 -19.85
C ARG A 222 -1.72 -3.17 -19.17
N LEU A 223 -0.47 -2.75 -19.34
CA LEU A 223 0.02 -1.44 -18.95
C LEU A 223 -0.53 -0.39 -19.92
N VAL A 224 -1.15 0.65 -19.37
CA VAL A 224 -1.68 1.80 -20.14
C VAL A 224 -0.82 3.03 -19.92
N ALA A 225 -0.49 3.33 -18.67
CA ALA A 225 0.38 4.44 -18.34
C ALA A 225 1.14 4.22 -17.04
N ALA A 226 2.36 4.72 -16.97
CA ALA A 226 3.16 4.82 -15.75
C ALA A 226 3.98 6.11 -15.83
N ALA A 227 3.99 6.89 -14.75
CA ALA A 227 4.85 8.08 -14.66
C ALA A 227 6.34 7.68 -14.68
N GLU A 228 7.21 8.64 -14.98
CA GLU A 228 8.65 8.50 -14.78
C GLU A 228 8.96 8.12 -13.33
N PHE A 229 9.98 7.28 -13.11
CA PHE A 229 10.36 6.82 -11.78
C PHE A 229 10.61 7.98 -10.81
N ASN A 230 11.27 9.04 -11.26
CA ASN A 230 11.56 10.21 -10.44
C ASN A 230 10.31 11.00 -10.05
N MET A 231 9.21 10.86 -10.80
CA MET A 231 7.91 11.44 -10.44
C MET A 231 7.12 10.49 -9.53
N GLY A 232 7.07 9.21 -9.88
CA GLY A 232 6.38 8.16 -9.11
C GLY A 232 6.99 7.92 -7.72
N PHE A 233 8.29 8.18 -7.58
CA PHE A 233 9.04 8.03 -6.33
C PHE A 233 9.80 9.31 -5.95
N PHE A 234 9.25 10.48 -6.31
CA PHE A 234 9.82 11.78 -5.98
C PHE A 234 10.20 11.88 -4.50
N GLY A 235 11.33 12.52 -4.17
CA GLY A 235 11.84 12.62 -2.79
C GLY A 235 12.52 11.36 -2.26
N GLY A 236 12.44 10.23 -2.98
CA GLY A 236 13.20 9.03 -2.68
C GLY A 236 12.84 8.38 -1.34
N ASP A 237 13.78 7.58 -0.82
CA ASP A 237 13.71 6.98 0.53
C ASP A 237 13.54 7.99 1.67
N PRO A 238 14.19 9.19 1.66
CA PRO A 238 13.99 10.20 2.69
C PRO A 238 12.53 10.59 2.91
N ASP A 239 11.75 10.67 1.83
CA ASP A 239 10.34 11.03 1.91
C ASP A 239 9.38 9.81 1.95
N ASN A 240 9.90 8.58 1.89
CA ASN A 240 9.08 7.38 2.04
C ASN A 240 8.51 7.31 3.48
N PHE A 241 7.25 6.92 3.68
CA PHE A 241 6.59 6.92 5.00
C PHE A 241 6.59 8.26 5.76
N THR A 242 6.67 9.40 5.07
CA THR A 242 6.58 10.72 5.70
C THR A 242 5.41 11.54 5.14
N TYR A 243 5.00 12.55 5.90
CA TYR A 243 4.10 13.61 5.47
C TYR A 243 4.71 14.96 5.89
N PRO A 244 4.68 16.02 5.05
CA PRO A 244 4.08 16.10 3.71
C PRO A 244 4.80 15.24 2.65
N ARG A 245 4.09 14.87 1.59
CA ARG A 245 4.55 14.00 0.50
C ARG A 245 4.12 14.56 -0.85
N TYR A 246 5.01 14.53 -1.85
CA TYR A 246 4.79 15.15 -3.17
C TYR A 246 5.01 14.18 -4.35
N ALA A 247 5.05 12.87 -4.10
CA ALA A 247 5.22 11.87 -5.15
C ALA A 247 3.91 11.61 -5.92
N LEU A 248 4.02 11.48 -7.25
CA LEU A 248 2.91 11.10 -8.13
C LEU A 248 2.86 9.58 -8.31
N ASP A 249 2.62 8.88 -7.21
CA ASP A 249 2.67 7.42 -7.15
C ASP A 249 1.40 6.76 -7.73
N PHE A 250 1.22 6.84 -9.04
CA PHE A 250 0.11 6.21 -9.76
C PHE A 250 0.57 5.54 -11.07
N ALA A 251 -0.21 4.54 -11.49
CA ALA A 251 -0.13 3.93 -12.81
C ALA A 251 -1.53 3.50 -13.26
N PHE A 252 -1.71 3.42 -14.56
CA PHE A 252 -2.92 2.91 -15.19
C PHE A 252 -2.65 1.57 -15.88
N LEU A 253 -3.55 0.64 -15.61
CA LEU A 253 -3.66 -0.65 -16.27
C LEU A 253 -4.99 -0.73 -16.99
N ARG A 254 -5.17 -1.74 -17.85
CA ARG A 254 -6.48 -2.13 -18.37
C ARG A 254 -6.65 -3.62 -18.30
N VAL A 255 -7.83 -4.04 -17.88
CA VAL A 255 -8.28 -5.43 -17.91
C VAL A 255 -8.99 -5.69 -19.23
N TYR A 256 -8.65 -6.81 -19.87
CA TYR A 256 -9.30 -7.30 -21.08
C TYR A 256 -10.11 -8.56 -20.79
N GLY A 257 -11.19 -8.75 -21.54
CA GLY A 257 -11.93 -10.00 -21.58
C GLY A 257 -11.24 -11.04 -22.46
N ASP A 258 -11.73 -12.28 -22.41
CA ASP A 258 -11.18 -13.38 -23.20
C ASP A 258 -11.47 -13.27 -24.71
N ASP A 259 -12.38 -12.37 -25.08
CA ASP A 259 -12.61 -11.94 -26.46
C ASP A 259 -11.49 -11.03 -27.00
N GLY A 260 -10.53 -10.64 -26.16
CA GLY A 260 -9.44 -9.74 -26.50
C GLY A 260 -9.84 -8.27 -26.52
N GLU A 261 -11.05 -7.93 -26.06
CA GLU A 261 -11.57 -6.56 -25.98
C GLU A 261 -11.50 -6.01 -24.55
N PRO A 262 -11.46 -4.67 -24.36
CA PRO A 262 -11.52 -4.07 -23.03
C PRO A 262 -12.72 -4.57 -22.22
N PHE A 263 -12.46 -5.05 -21.01
CA PHE A 263 -13.51 -5.59 -20.15
C PHE A 263 -14.54 -4.52 -19.80
N GLN A 264 -15.81 -4.79 -20.10
CA GLN A 264 -16.91 -3.88 -19.81
C GLN A 264 -17.44 -4.09 -18.39
N THR A 265 -17.50 -3.03 -17.59
CA THR A 265 -18.02 -3.06 -16.22
C THR A 265 -18.99 -1.92 -15.96
N ALA A 266 -20.11 -2.21 -15.29
CA ALA A 266 -21.01 -1.19 -14.75
C ALA A 266 -20.49 -0.64 -13.41
N HIS A 267 -19.50 -1.29 -12.78
CA HIS A 267 -18.97 -0.95 -11.46
C HIS A 267 -17.56 -0.38 -11.61
N TYR A 268 -17.45 0.94 -11.47
CA TYR A 268 -16.20 1.69 -11.45
C TYR A 268 -16.35 2.94 -10.57
N LEU A 269 -15.22 3.42 -10.05
CA LEU A 269 -15.15 4.66 -9.28
C LEU A 269 -14.95 5.85 -10.22
N LYS A 270 -15.80 6.86 -10.10
CA LYS A 270 -15.64 8.12 -10.84
C LYS A 270 -14.59 8.99 -10.15
N LEU A 271 -13.78 9.67 -10.93
CA LEU A 271 -12.88 10.70 -10.42
C LEU A 271 -13.71 11.88 -9.88
N GLY A 272 -13.42 12.28 -8.65
CA GLY A 272 -14.05 13.45 -8.01
C GLY A 272 -13.36 14.77 -8.38
N GLU A 273 -13.92 15.88 -7.90
CA GLU A 273 -13.43 17.24 -8.18
C GLU A 273 -12.38 17.74 -7.17
N GLY A 274 -12.09 16.96 -6.12
CA GLY A 274 -11.14 17.30 -5.07
C GLY A 274 -11.59 16.78 -3.71
N VAL A 275 -10.80 17.09 -2.67
CA VAL A 275 -11.12 16.81 -1.26
C VAL A 275 -10.81 18.05 -0.41
N SER A 276 -11.59 18.24 0.65
CA SER A 276 -11.43 19.28 1.67
C SER A 276 -11.12 18.68 3.03
N SER A 277 -10.55 19.49 3.93
CA SER A 277 -10.36 19.07 5.32
C SER A 277 -11.72 18.76 5.96
N GLY A 278 -11.83 17.57 6.57
CA GLY A 278 -13.06 17.09 7.19
C GLY A 278 -13.91 16.18 6.29
N ASP A 279 -13.61 16.07 4.99
CA ASP A 279 -14.34 15.16 4.11
C ASP A 279 -14.17 13.70 4.55
N PRO A 280 -15.24 12.88 4.52
CA PRO A 280 -15.13 11.47 4.81
C PRO A 280 -14.37 10.76 3.68
N VAL A 281 -13.29 10.07 4.03
CA VAL A 281 -12.49 9.26 3.10
C VAL A 281 -12.64 7.79 3.44
N PHE A 282 -13.13 7.01 2.48
CA PHE A 282 -13.20 5.56 2.56
C PHE A 282 -12.12 4.95 1.68
N ILE A 283 -11.32 4.05 2.26
CA ILE A 283 -10.29 3.30 1.54
C ILE A 283 -10.71 1.85 1.52
N ILE A 284 -10.83 1.30 0.33
CA ILE A 284 -11.17 -0.09 0.08
C ILE A 284 -9.94 -0.74 -0.55
N GLY A 285 -9.52 -1.87 0.01
CA GLY A 285 -8.34 -2.56 -0.48
C GLY A 285 -8.08 -3.85 0.27
N ASN A 286 -6.89 -4.38 0.05
CA ASN A 286 -6.43 -5.66 0.54
C ASN A 286 -5.27 -5.41 1.49
N PRO A 287 -5.54 -5.03 2.76
CA PRO A 287 -4.48 -4.84 3.72
C PRO A 287 -3.72 -6.16 3.91
N GLY A 288 -2.42 -6.06 4.17
CA GLY A 288 -1.59 -7.21 4.53
C GLY A 288 -1.92 -7.71 5.93
N GLN A 289 -0.90 -7.77 6.79
CA GLN A 289 -1.08 -8.25 8.16
C GLN A 289 -1.19 -7.09 9.14
N THR A 290 -2.00 -7.28 10.18
CA THR A 290 -2.05 -6.41 11.35
C THR A 290 -1.99 -7.25 12.61
N ASN A 291 -1.52 -6.66 13.70
CA ASN A 291 -1.30 -7.35 14.97
C ASN A 291 -2.24 -6.84 16.08
N ARG A 292 -3.46 -6.43 15.70
CA ARG A 292 -4.39 -5.71 16.59
C ARG A 292 -4.77 -6.46 17.86
N LEU A 293 -4.76 -7.79 17.82
CA LEU A 293 -5.10 -8.66 18.95
C LEU A 293 -3.93 -8.95 19.88
N GLN A 294 -2.72 -8.47 19.58
CA GLN A 294 -1.56 -8.73 20.44
C GLN A 294 -1.70 -8.13 21.84
N THR A 295 -1.40 -8.89 22.88
CA THR A 295 -1.43 -8.40 24.27
C THR A 295 -0.34 -7.36 24.52
N VAL A 296 -0.45 -6.60 25.62
CA VAL A 296 0.60 -5.68 26.06
C VAL A 296 1.96 -6.38 26.13
N ALA A 297 2.02 -7.55 26.79
CA ALA A 297 3.24 -8.35 26.87
C ALA A 297 3.82 -8.75 25.50
N GLN A 298 2.97 -9.03 24.50
CA GLN A 298 3.44 -9.33 23.14
C GLN A 298 3.97 -8.08 22.43
N LEU A 299 3.37 -6.91 22.66
CA LEU A 299 3.87 -5.63 22.14
C LEU A 299 5.21 -5.24 22.78
N GLU A 300 5.35 -5.44 24.09
CA GLU A 300 6.61 -5.22 24.82
C GLU A 300 7.71 -6.17 24.32
N TYR A 301 7.41 -7.45 24.15
CA TYR A 301 8.35 -8.40 23.55
C TYR A 301 8.73 -8.00 22.11
N GLN A 302 7.77 -7.50 21.32
CA GLN A 302 8.06 -6.96 19.99
C GLN A 302 9.04 -5.79 20.06
N ARG A 303 8.82 -4.85 20.96
CA ARG A 303 9.67 -3.68 21.16
C ARG A 303 11.09 -4.10 21.57
N ASP A 304 11.17 -4.85 22.67
CA ASP A 304 12.42 -5.08 23.39
C ASP A 304 13.30 -6.14 22.74
N VAL A 305 12.69 -7.05 21.95
CA VAL A 305 13.41 -8.18 21.35
C VAL A 305 13.25 -8.22 19.84
N GLN A 306 12.03 -8.39 19.33
CA GLN A 306 11.84 -8.76 17.91
C GLN A 306 12.22 -7.64 16.94
N VAL A 307 11.65 -6.45 17.12
CA VAL A 307 11.86 -5.30 16.23
C VAL A 307 13.27 -4.76 16.41
N THR A 308 13.77 -4.71 17.65
CA THR A 308 15.17 -4.34 17.95
C THR A 308 16.16 -5.24 17.20
N GLY A 309 16.01 -6.57 17.29
CA GLY A 309 16.87 -7.51 16.57
C GLY A 309 16.72 -7.39 15.04
N LEU A 310 15.51 -7.15 14.55
CA LEU A 310 15.26 -6.95 13.11
C LEU A 310 15.96 -5.70 12.58
N ILE A 311 15.92 -4.59 13.31
CA ILE A 311 16.62 -3.35 12.93
C ILE A 311 18.13 -3.61 12.79
N GLN A 312 18.74 -4.26 13.78
CA GLN A 312 20.16 -4.61 13.72
C GLN A 312 20.51 -5.49 12.51
N LEU A 313 19.65 -6.46 12.19
CA LEU A 313 19.83 -7.32 11.02
C LEU A 313 19.71 -6.55 9.70
N LEU A 314 18.71 -5.68 9.58
CA LEU A 314 18.46 -4.91 8.36
C LEU A 314 19.57 -3.87 8.14
N ASP A 315 19.97 -3.16 9.18
CA ASP A 315 20.99 -2.12 9.14
C ASP A 315 22.38 -2.69 8.81
N SER A 316 22.78 -3.78 9.47
CA SER A 316 24.06 -4.44 9.18
C SER A 316 24.14 -4.97 7.74
N ARG A 317 23.05 -5.56 7.23
CA ARG A 317 22.98 -6.01 5.83
C ARG A 317 22.98 -4.84 4.85
N HIS A 318 22.22 -3.80 5.12
CA HIS A 318 22.18 -2.61 4.26
C HIS A 318 23.57 -1.95 4.16
N THR A 319 24.27 -1.84 5.28
CA THR A 319 25.63 -1.32 5.36
C THR A 319 26.61 -2.17 4.55
N ALA A 320 26.65 -3.48 4.81
CA ALA A 320 27.54 -4.40 4.08
C ALA A 320 27.29 -4.40 2.57
N MET A 321 26.02 -4.32 2.14
CA MET A 321 25.68 -4.19 0.71
C MET A 321 26.15 -2.85 0.13
N GLY A 322 26.09 -1.76 0.89
CA GLY A 322 26.58 -0.45 0.48
C GLY A 322 28.10 -0.41 0.32
N GLU A 323 28.82 -1.04 1.26
CA GLU A 323 30.28 -1.22 1.20
C GLU A 323 30.66 -2.04 -0.03
N PHE A 324 30.05 -3.21 -0.24
CA PHE A 324 30.30 -4.05 -1.41
C PHE A 324 30.02 -3.32 -2.73
N ARG A 325 28.93 -2.55 -2.83
CA ARG A 325 28.62 -1.77 -4.04
C ARG A 325 29.66 -0.69 -4.32
N THR A 326 30.30 -0.17 -3.28
CA THR A 326 31.39 0.79 -3.43
C THR A 326 32.67 0.12 -3.93
N GLU A 327 32.94 -1.11 -3.46
CA GLU A 327 34.12 -1.89 -3.83
C GLU A 327 34.03 -2.53 -5.22
N ASP A 328 32.87 -3.09 -5.59
CA ASP A 328 32.61 -3.73 -6.89
C ASP A 328 31.27 -3.26 -7.50
N PRO A 329 31.25 -2.05 -8.10
CA PRO A 329 30.04 -1.48 -8.69
C PRO A 329 29.45 -2.33 -9.84
N GLU A 330 30.29 -3.00 -10.64
CA GLU A 330 29.85 -3.75 -11.82
C GLU A 330 29.11 -5.03 -11.42
N THR A 331 29.66 -5.80 -10.49
CA THR A 331 28.98 -6.98 -9.96
C THR A 331 27.72 -6.60 -9.21
N ALA A 332 27.76 -5.52 -8.42
CA ALA A 332 26.59 -5.07 -7.67
C ALA A 332 25.43 -4.66 -8.58
N GLU A 333 25.71 -4.02 -9.72
CA GLU A 333 24.70 -3.70 -10.73
C GLU A 333 24.12 -4.96 -11.36
N ARG A 334 24.99 -5.90 -11.77
CA ARG A 334 24.58 -7.18 -12.36
C ARG A 334 23.69 -8.02 -11.42
N LEU A 335 23.88 -7.90 -10.11
CA LEU A 335 23.10 -8.57 -9.08
C LEU A 335 21.81 -7.80 -8.69
N ASP A 336 21.52 -6.67 -9.34
CA ASP A 336 20.38 -5.81 -9.01
C ASP A 336 20.35 -5.41 -7.53
N MET A 337 21.54 -5.13 -6.96
CA MET A 337 21.67 -4.81 -5.54
C MET A 337 20.97 -3.52 -5.17
N ARG A 338 20.76 -2.59 -6.12
CA ARG A 338 20.01 -1.34 -5.87
C ARG A 338 18.59 -1.64 -5.42
N ASN A 339 17.87 -2.53 -6.10
CA ASN A 339 16.51 -2.92 -5.73
C ASN A 339 16.47 -3.68 -4.40
N SER A 340 17.48 -4.52 -4.15
CA SER A 340 17.63 -5.24 -2.88
C SER A 340 17.86 -4.28 -1.70
N MET A 341 18.83 -3.37 -1.83
CA MET A 341 19.12 -2.32 -0.85
C MET A 341 17.91 -1.41 -0.62
N PHE A 342 17.22 -1.01 -1.68
CA PHE A 342 15.98 -0.24 -1.58
C PHE A 342 14.91 -0.95 -0.74
N SER A 343 14.74 -2.26 -0.95
CA SER A 343 13.79 -3.08 -0.19
C SER A 343 14.19 -3.21 1.29
N LEU A 344 15.50 -3.32 1.58
CA LEU A 344 16.03 -3.32 2.94
C LEU A 344 15.83 -1.96 3.62
N SER A 345 16.19 -0.87 2.95
CA SER A 345 16.02 0.52 3.41
C SER A 345 14.55 0.81 3.76
N LYS A 346 13.61 0.41 2.89
CA LYS A 346 12.16 0.48 3.15
C LYS A 346 11.78 -0.27 4.43
N SER A 347 12.28 -1.49 4.59
CA SER A 347 11.96 -2.35 5.74
C SER A 347 12.57 -1.81 7.03
N LEU A 348 13.78 -1.27 6.96
CA LEU A 348 14.48 -0.65 8.08
C LEU A 348 13.71 0.58 8.56
N LYS A 349 13.34 1.49 7.64
CA LYS A 349 12.56 2.68 7.96
C LYS A 349 11.20 2.34 8.59
N ALA A 350 10.51 1.34 8.05
CA ALA A 350 9.25 0.85 8.63
C ALA A 350 9.46 0.25 10.04
N SER A 351 10.57 -0.44 10.27
CA SER A 351 10.90 -1.03 11.56
C SER A 351 11.28 0.03 12.60
N LEU A 352 11.98 1.09 12.20
CA LEU A 352 12.27 2.26 13.05
C LEU A 352 10.97 2.98 13.45
N GLY A 353 10.08 3.27 12.50
CA GLY A 353 8.77 3.85 12.85
C GLY A 353 7.94 2.94 13.77
N ARG A 354 8.09 1.62 13.65
CA ARG A 354 7.42 0.66 14.55
C ARG A 354 8.01 0.69 15.96
N ILE A 355 9.33 0.77 16.12
CA ILE A 355 9.93 0.80 17.45
C ILE A 355 9.59 2.11 18.18
N ASP A 356 9.55 3.23 17.45
CA ASP A 356 9.12 4.51 17.99
C ASP A 356 7.66 4.44 18.49
N ALA A 357 6.75 3.85 17.70
CA ALA A 357 5.36 3.66 18.10
C ALA A 357 5.20 2.72 19.30
N LEU A 358 5.99 1.64 19.37
CA LEU A 358 5.96 0.73 20.52
C LEU A 358 6.58 1.36 21.78
N GLY A 359 7.45 2.35 21.62
CA GLY A 359 8.02 3.15 22.69
C GLY A 359 7.09 4.23 23.25
N ASP A 360 5.98 4.54 22.55
CA ASP A 360 4.99 5.52 23.01
C ASP A 360 4.13 4.92 24.14
N PRO A 361 4.23 5.45 25.39
CA PRO A 361 3.44 4.94 26.51
C PRO A 361 1.93 5.09 26.30
N THR A 362 1.49 6.04 25.48
CA THR A 362 0.08 6.24 25.11
C THR A 362 -0.46 5.03 24.36
N ILE A 363 0.31 4.47 23.43
CA ILE A 363 -0.09 3.31 22.61
C ILE A 363 -0.22 2.08 23.50
N ILE A 364 0.73 1.88 24.41
CA ILE A 364 0.70 0.77 25.36
C ILE A 364 -0.47 0.91 26.34
N ALA A 365 -0.70 2.10 26.89
CA ALA A 365 -1.79 2.36 27.83
C ALA A 365 -3.18 2.22 27.20
N ARG A 366 -3.36 2.58 25.92
CA ARG A 366 -4.62 2.31 25.19
C ARG A 366 -4.89 0.81 24.97
N LYS A 367 -3.84 0.00 24.97
CA LYS A 367 -3.92 -1.45 24.77
C LYS A 367 -4.24 -2.21 26.06
N ALA A 368 -3.73 -1.70 27.20
CA ALA A 368 -3.95 -2.24 28.54
C ALA A 368 -5.42 -2.14 28.96
#